data_AF-A0A4Y9SCE8-F1
#
_entry.id   AF-A0A4Y9SCE8-F1
#
_cell.length_a   1.000
_cell.length_b   1.000
_cell.length_c   1.000
_cell.angle_alpha   90.00
_cell.angle_beta   90.00
_cell.angle_gamma   90.00
#
_symmetry.space_group_name_H-M   'P 1'
#
loop_
_entity.id
_entity.type
_entity.pdbx_description
1 polymer ?
#
loop_
_entity_poly.entity_id
_entity_poly.type
_entity_poly.pdbx_seq_one_letter_code
_entity_poly.pdbx_strand_id
1 'polypeptide(L)'
;MIDKTYATLERAVADIHDGATVMIGGFGNAGMPSALIDALIAQGARDLTIVNNNAGNGETGLAALLKARRVRKIICSFPRQADSHHFDALYRAGEIELELTPQGNLAERIRAAGAGIGGFFTPTGYGTQLAEGKETRLIDGRHYVLESPIHADFALIKALRGDRWGNLVYRKTARNFGPIMAMAARTTIAQVQQVVALGELDPEAIVTPGIFVQRVVREAA
;
A
#
# COMPACT_ATOMS: atom_id res chain seq x y z
N MET A 1 -29.59 -2.67 -1.41
CA MET A 1 -28.75 -3.87 -1.16
C MET A 1 -27.31 -3.48 -1.45
N ILE A 2 -26.33 -3.83 -0.59
CA ILE A 2 -24.94 -3.35 -0.73
C ILE A 2 -24.28 -3.98 -1.97
N ASP A 3 -23.72 -3.14 -2.83
CA ASP A 3 -22.88 -3.52 -3.95
C ASP A 3 -21.72 -2.53 -4.05
N LYS A 4 -20.49 -3.03 -3.91
CA LYS A 4 -19.26 -2.25 -3.94
C LYS A 4 -18.49 -2.46 -5.24
N THR A 5 -19.06 -3.16 -6.22
CA THR A 5 -18.42 -3.40 -7.50
C THR A 5 -18.41 -2.12 -8.35
N TYR A 6 -17.27 -1.86 -8.98
CA TYR A 6 -17.08 -0.74 -9.90
C TYR A 6 -16.91 -1.29 -11.32
N ALA A 7 -17.61 -0.66 -12.26
CA ALA A 7 -17.63 -1.12 -13.65
C ALA A 7 -16.28 -0.97 -14.37
N THR A 8 -15.45 0.00 -13.96
CA THR A 8 -14.23 0.40 -14.67
C THR A 8 -13.16 0.87 -13.68
N LEU A 9 -11.89 0.70 -14.03
CA LEU A 9 -10.75 1.15 -13.21
C LEU A 9 -10.74 2.66 -13.02
N GLU A 10 -11.07 3.43 -14.07
CA GLU A 10 -11.07 4.89 -14.09
C GLU A 10 -12.04 5.45 -13.04
N ARG A 11 -13.28 4.94 -13.02
CA ARG A 11 -14.27 5.28 -12.00
C ARG A 11 -13.83 4.88 -10.59
N ALA A 12 -13.08 3.78 -10.45
CA ALA A 12 -12.63 3.30 -9.16
C ALA A 12 -11.58 4.23 -8.53
N VAL A 13 -10.84 5.02 -9.31
CA VAL A 13 -9.79 5.95 -8.84
C VAL A 13 -10.13 7.43 -9.02
N ALA A 14 -11.32 7.76 -9.51
CA ALA A 14 -11.67 9.11 -10.00
C ALA A 14 -11.55 10.22 -8.95
N ASP A 15 -11.71 9.91 -7.66
CA ASP A 15 -11.67 10.84 -6.54
C ASP A 15 -10.32 10.88 -5.80
N ILE A 16 -9.30 10.17 -6.30
CA ILE A 16 -7.94 10.32 -5.77
C ILE A 16 -7.45 11.72 -6.15
N HIS A 17 -7.28 12.56 -5.13
CA HIS A 17 -6.91 13.96 -5.28
C HIS A 17 -5.40 14.17 -5.20
N ASP A 18 -4.93 15.32 -5.69
CA ASP A 18 -3.55 15.75 -5.50
C ASP A 18 -3.18 15.79 -4.01
N GLY A 19 -1.93 15.47 -3.70
CA GLY A 19 -1.43 15.45 -2.32
C GLY A 19 -1.90 14.27 -1.47
N ALA A 20 -2.72 13.35 -2.02
CA ALA A 20 -3.20 12.19 -1.28
C ALA A 20 -2.06 11.27 -0.83
N THR A 21 -2.24 10.66 0.34
CA THR A 21 -1.42 9.51 0.77
C THR A 21 -2.06 8.24 0.24
N VAL A 22 -1.32 7.51 -0.61
CA VAL A 22 -1.80 6.30 -1.27
C VAL A 22 -0.92 5.11 -0.89
N MET A 23 -1.50 4.14 -0.19
CA MET A 23 -0.90 2.83 0.01
C MET A 23 -1.07 2.00 -1.26
N ILE A 24 0.02 1.41 -1.74
CA ILE A 24 -0.01 0.51 -2.89
C ILE A 24 0.48 -0.86 -2.43
N GLY A 25 -0.38 -1.88 -2.56
CA GLY A 25 -0.04 -3.27 -2.23
C GLY A 25 1.05 -3.83 -3.14
N GLY A 26 1.66 -4.94 -2.70
CA GLY A 26 2.66 -5.66 -3.46
C GLY A 26 4.00 -5.81 -2.75
N PHE A 27 4.76 -6.81 -3.19
CA PHE A 27 6.18 -7.00 -2.87
C PHE A 27 6.92 -7.22 -4.19
N GLY A 28 7.64 -6.21 -4.66
CA GLY A 28 7.94 -6.10 -6.09
C GLY A 28 6.66 -6.26 -6.92
N ASN A 29 6.68 -7.11 -7.94
CA ASN A 29 5.51 -7.37 -8.80
C ASN A 29 4.44 -8.27 -8.17
N ALA A 30 4.77 -9.04 -7.13
CA ALA A 30 3.82 -9.99 -6.55
C ALA A 30 2.73 -9.23 -5.78
N GLY A 31 1.49 -9.28 -6.26
CA GLY A 31 0.36 -8.59 -5.63
C GLY A 31 0.30 -7.09 -5.92
N MET A 32 1.10 -6.58 -6.87
CA MET A 32 0.99 -5.18 -7.32
C MET A 32 -0.31 -4.99 -8.13
N PRO A 33 -1.15 -3.99 -7.80
CA PRO A 33 -2.37 -3.69 -8.54
C PRO A 33 -2.08 -2.83 -9.79
N SER A 34 -1.32 -3.37 -10.74
CA SER A 34 -0.79 -2.60 -11.87
C SER A 34 -1.87 -1.85 -12.67
N ALA A 35 -3.04 -2.46 -12.90
CA ALA A 35 -4.10 -1.81 -13.68
C ALA A 35 -4.73 -0.60 -12.93
N LEU A 36 -4.83 -0.65 -11.61
CA LEU A 36 -5.20 0.51 -10.80
C LEU A 36 -4.12 1.60 -10.81
N ILE A 37 -2.83 1.22 -10.84
CA ILE A 37 -1.73 2.18 -10.95
C ILE A 37 -1.78 2.88 -12.32
N ASP A 38 -2.00 2.14 -13.40
CA ASP A 38 -2.15 2.71 -14.75
C ASP A 38 -3.35 3.65 -14.82
N ALA A 39 -4.48 3.28 -14.22
CA ALA A 39 -5.66 4.14 -14.12
C ALA A 39 -5.37 5.41 -13.30
N LEU A 40 -4.59 5.33 -12.22
CA LEU A 40 -4.18 6.50 -11.43
C LEU A 40 -3.24 7.42 -12.23
N ILE A 41 -2.31 6.86 -12.99
CA ILE A 41 -1.42 7.63 -13.89
C ILE A 41 -2.26 8.39 -14.93
N ALA A 42 -3.25 7.72 -15.53
CA ALA A 42 -4.16 8.32 -16.51
C ALA A 42 -5.10 9.36 -15.89
N GLN A 43 -5.60 9.11 -14.68
CA GLN A 43 -6.44 10.04 -13.92
C GLN A 43 -5.67 11.33 -13.57
N GLY A 44 -4.37 11.21 -13.28
CA GLY A 44 -3.46 12.33 -13.32
C GLY A 44 -3.27 13.10 -12.02
N ALA A 45 -3.62 12.53 -10.86
CA ALA A 45 -3.25 13.08 -9.56
C ALA A 45 -1.72 13.24 -9.40
N ARG A 46 -1.30 14.26 -8.66
CA ARG A 46 0.10 14.66 -8.45
C ARG A 46 0.40 14.88 -6.97
N ASP A 47 1.66 15.15 -6.68
CA ASP A 47 2.17 15.41 -5.33
C ASP A 47 1.85 14.30 -4.32
N LEU A 48 1.71 13.07 -4.81
CA LEU A 48 1.29 11.93 -4.01
C LEU A 48 2.37 11.54 -3.00
N THR A 49 1.92 11.10 -1.82
CA THR A 49 2.76 10.34 -0.89
C THR A 49 2.47 8.86 -1.06
N ILE A 50 3.42 8.09 -1.58
CA ILE A 50 3.25 6.65 -1.79
C ILE A 50 3.81 5.86 -0.61
N VAL A 51 3.04 4.91 -0.12
CA VAL A 51 3.48 3.92 0.87
C VAL A 51 3.49 2.55 0.20
N ASN A 52 4.69 1.99 0.01
CA ASN A 52 4.88 0.69 -0.62
C ASN A 52 6.11 0.00 -0.02
N ASN A 53 6.22 -1.32 -0.10
CA ASN A 53 7.42 -2.01 0.36
C ASN A 53 8.69 -1.58 -0.41
N ASN A 54 8.55 -1.30 -1.72
CA ASN A 54 9.63 -0.97 -2.64
C ASN A 54 9.35 0.37 -3.36
N ALA A 55 10.36 0.91 -4.07
CA ALA A 55 10.20 2.12 -4.89
C ALA A 55 10.00 1.85 -6.39
N GLY A 56 9.51 0.66 -6.75
CA GLY A 56 9.31 0.26 -8.13
C GLY A 56 10.60 -0.07 -8.88
N ASN A 57 10.46 -0.83 -9.96
CA ASN A 57 11.57 -1.29 -10.78
C ASN A 57 11.11 -1.48 -12.24
N GLY A 58 12.02 -1.28 -13.21
CA GLY A 58 11.70 -1.34 -14.62
C GLY A 58 10.86 -0.15 -15.10
N GLU A 59 9.84 -0.41 -15.93
CA GLU A 59 9.08 0.62 -16.66
C GLU A 59 7.58 0.68 -16.32
N THR A 60 7.08 -0.24 -15.50
CA THR A 60 5.64 -0.42 -15.26
C THR A 60 5.25 -0.21 -13.79
N GLY A 61 3.95 -0.08 -13.51
CA GLY A 61 3.44 0.00 -12.15
C GLY A 61 4.03 1.20 -11.40
N LEU A 62 4.56 0.97 -10.19
CA LEU A 62 5.10 2.06 -9.38
C LEU A 62 6.26 2.81 -10.08
N ALA A 63 7.08 2.13 -10.87
CA ALA A 63 8.13 2.79 -11.64
C ALA A 63 7.56 3.75 -12.69
N ALA A 64 6.45 3.38 -13.35
CA ALA A 64 5.75 4.26 -14.30
C ALA A 64 5.14 5.49 -13.61
N LEU A 65 4.60 5.32 -12.40
CA LEU A 65 4.05 6.42 -11.61
C LEU A 65 5.14 7.44 -11.21
N LEU A 66 6.33 6.95 -10.85
CA LEU A 66 7.51 7.77 -10.61
C LEU A 66 7.98 8.47 -11.89
N LYS A 67 8.12 7.73 -13.00
CA LYS A 67 8.49 8.27 -14.32
C LYS A 67 7.55 9.40 -14.77
N ALA A 68 6.26 9.27 -14.48
CA ALA A 68 5.24 10.28 -14.76
C ALA A 68 5.27 11.49 -13.80
N ARG A 69 6.22 11.55 -12.86
CA ARG A 69 6.42 12.62 -11.86
C ARG A 69 5.15 12.92 -11.05
N ARG A 70 4.47 11.86 -10.61
CA ARG A 70 3.23 11.97 -9.81
C ARG A 70 3.47 11.90 -8.30
N VAL A 71 4.67 11.49 -7.88
CA VAL A 71 4.99 11.20 -6.49
C VAL A 71 5.95 12.25 -5.95
N ARG A 72 5.53 12.94 -4.88
CA ARG A 72 6.39 13.86 -4.12
C ARG A 72 7.20 13.13 -3.05
N LYS A 73 6.62 12.12 -2.40
CA LYS A 73 7.26 11.40 -1.30
C LYS A 73 7.01 9.89 -1.40
N ILE A 74 8.01 9.10 -1.04
CA ILE A 74 7.85 7.66 -0.87
C ILE A 74 8.27 7.20 0.53
N ILE A 75 7.42 6.38 1.15
CA ILE A 75 7.70 5.66 2.40
C ILE A 75 7.86 4.19 2.03
N CYS A 76 9.07 3.64 2.21
CA CYS A 76 9.34 2.26 1.83
C CYS A 76 10.45 1.61 2.65
N SER A 77 10.61 0.30 2.49
CA SER A 77 11.65 -0.47 3.18
C SER A 77 12.88 -0.73 2.34
N PHE A 78 12.72 -0.77 1.02
CA PHE A 78 13.81 -1.10 0.11
C PHE A 78 13.67 -0.32 -1.21
N PRO A 79 14.20 0.92 -1.28
CA PRO A 79 14.02 1.82 -2.42
C PRO A 79 14.90 1.47 -3.63
N ARG A 80 16.07 0.87 -3.43
CA ARG A 80 17.04 0.64 -4.51
C ARG A 80 17.13 -0.82 -4.92
N GLN A 81 16.94 -1.07 -6.21
CA GLN A 81 17.15 -2.35 -6.91
C GLN A 81 17.95 -2.09 -8.20
N ALA A 82 18.43 -3.15 -8.87
CA ALA A 82 19.29 -3.04 -10.04
C ALA A 82 18.69 -2.19 -11.18
N ASP A 83 17.37 -2.15 -11.30
CA ASP A 83 16.58 -1.50 -12.35
C ASP A 83 15.67 -0.35 -11.84
N SER A 84 15.95 0.19 -10.64
CA SER A 84 15.19 1.29 -9.99
C SER A 84 15.56 2.71 -10.48
N HIS A 85 15.94 2.84 -11.75
CA HIS A 85 16.56 4.04 -12.31
C HIS A 85 15.68 5.31 -12.26
N HIS A 86 14.35 5.19 -12.37
CA HIS A 86 13.43 6.33 -12.22
C HIS A 86 13.47 6.91 -10.79
N PHE A 87 13.44 6.06 -9.77
CA PHE A 87 13.58 6.51 -8.38
C PHE A 87 14.95 7.15 -8.14
N ASP A 88 16.03 6.47 -8.56
CA ASP A 88 17.40 6.96 -8.37
C ASP A 88 17.62 8.35 -9.00
N ALA A 89 17.08 8.58 -10.20
CA ALA A 89 17.18 9.86 -10.88
C ALA A 89 16.43 10.97 -10.13
N LEU A 90 15.17 10.73 -9.75
CA LEU A 90 14.35 11.70 -9.01
C LEU A 90 14.96 12.03 -7.64
N TYR A 91 15.43 11.01 -6.92
CA TYR A 91 15.99 11.20 -5.58
C TYR A 91 17.29 11.99 -5.61
N ARG A 92 18.19 11.70 -6.57
CA ARG A 92 19.44 12.46 -6.75
C ARG A 92 19.21 13.90 -7.21
N ALA A 93 18.12 14.14 -7.95
CA ALA A 93 17.72 15.48 -8.36
C ALA A 93 17.03 16.27 -7.22
N GLY A 94 16.72 15.63 -6.09
CA GLY A 94 15.93 16.24 -5.01
C GLY A 94 14.45 16.43 -5.36
N GLU A 95 13.95 15.75 -6.39
CA GLU A 95 12.56 15.85 -6.87
C GLU A 95 11.60 14.92 -6.11
N ILE A 96 12.11 13.99 -5.29
CA ILE A 96 11.31 13.09 -4.45
C ILE A 96 11.91 12.94 -3.04
N GLU A 97 11.05 13.01 -2.03
CA GLU A 97 11.39 12.74 -0.64
C GLU A 97 11.36 11.23 -0.35
N LEU A 98 12.32 10.73 0.45
CA LEU A 98 12.36 9.34 0.89
C LEU A 98 12.25 9.26 2.42
N GLU A 99 11.29 8.49 2.91
CA GLU A 99 11.27 7.98 4.29
C GLU A 99 11.57 6.48 4.27
N LEU A 100 12.81 6.13 4.62
CA LEU A 100 13.23 4.73 4.73
C LEU A 100 12.78 4.15 6.07
N THR A 101 12.07 3.02 6.05
CA THR A 101 11.57 2.36 7.27
C THR A 101 11.86 0.86 7.22
N PRO A 102 12.38 0.22 8.29
CA PRO A 102 12.58 -1.23 8.31
C PRO A 102 11.28 -1.96 7.93
N GLN A 103 11.34 -3.00 7.10
CA GLN A 103 10.14 -3.65 6.55
C GLN A 103 9.14 -4.10 7.62
N GLY A 104 9.64 -4.67 8.73
CA GLY A 104 8.80 -5.06 9.86
C GLY A 104 8.10 -3.86 10.51
N ASN A 105 8.81 -2.75 10.70
CA ASN A 105 8.23 -1.51 11.23
C ASN A 105 7.23 -0.91 10.22
N LEU A 106 7.50 -0.94 8.91
CA LEU A 106 6.56 -0.48 7.89
C LEU A 106 5.23 -1.26 7.97
N ALA A 107 5.31 -2.59 8.02
CA ALA A 107 4.12 -3.44 8.15
C ALA A 107 3.37 -3.16 9.46
N GLU A 108 4.08 -3.05 10.59
CA GLU A 108 3.45 -2.83 11.89
C GLU A 108 2.89 -1.42 12.06
N ARG A 109 3.52 -0.39 11.48
CA ARG A 109 2.98 0.99 11.43
C ARG A 109 1.67 1.06 10.65
N ILE A 110 1.56 0.33 9.54
CA ILE A 110 0.30 0.22 8.77
C ILE A 110 -0.74 -0.56 9.59
N ARG A 111 -0.37 -1.71 10.16
CA ARG A 111 -1.28 -2.52 10.98
C ARG A 111 -1.80 -1.74 12.21
N ALA A 112 -0.92 -1.01 12.89
CA ALA A 112 -1.27 -0.17 14.04
C ALA A 112 -2.31 0.88 13.66
N ALA A 113 -2.13 1.55 12.51
CA ALA A 113 -3.11 2.51 11.98
C ALA A 113 -4.48 1.89 11.79
N GLY A 114 -4.56 0.73 11.11
CA GLY A 114 -5.81 0.04 10.87
C GLY A 114 -6.48 -0.56 12.12
N ALA A 115 -5.72 -0.73 13.21
CA ALA A 115 -6.21 -1.20 14.50
C ALA A 115 -6.52 -0.06 15.49
N GLY A 116 -6.32 1.20 15.12
CA GLY A 116 -6.51 2.36 16.01
C GLY A 116 -5.46 2.49 17.12
N ILE A 117 -4.26 1.94 16.92
CA ILE A 117 -3.15 1.99 17.88
C ILE A 117 -2.27 3.22 17.58
N GLY A 118 -2.12 4.12 18.56
CA GLY A 118 -1.41 5.40 18.40
C GLY A 118 0.11 5.32 18.26
N GLY A 119 0.72 4.17 18.51
CA GLY A 119 2.16 3.92 18.36
C GLY A 119 2.58 2.62 19.05
N PHE A 120 3.77 2.12 18.74
CA PHE A 120 4.33 0.91 19.34
C PHE A 120 5.85 1.01 19.49
N PHE A 121 6.39 0.31 20.49
CA PHE A 121 7.83 0.18 20.69
C PHE A 121 8.36 -1.06 19.96
N THR A 122 9.43 -0.89 19.18
CA THR A 122 10.11 -1.97 18.46
C THR A 122 11.62 -1.85 18.64
N PRO A 123 12.35 -2.97 18.81
CA PRO A 123 13.81 -2.90 18.94
C PRO A 123 14.47 -2.64 17.58
N THR A 124 13.74 -2.82 16.48
CA THR A 124 14.25 -2.67 15.12
C THR A 124 14.56 -1.20 14.84
N GLY A 125 15.83 -0.92 14.52
CA GLY A 125 16.32 0.42 14.21
C GLY A 125 17.08 1.09 15.35
N TYR A 126 16.98 0.60 16.60
CA TYR A 126 17.74 1.15 17.72
C TYR A 126 19.26 1.10 17.44
N GLY A 127 19.97 2.17 17.79
CA GLY A 127 21.42 2.29 17.55
C GLY A 127 21.80 2.55 16.09
N THR A 128 20.84 2.86 15.22
CA THR A 128 21.06 3.21 13.81
C THR A 128 20.49 4.61 13.50
N GLN A 129 20.81 5.15 12.34
CA GLN A 129 20.26 6.43 11.86
C GLN A 129 18.73 6.44 11.80
N LEU A 130 18.08 5.27 11.70
CA LEU A 130 16.62 5.15 11.65
C LEU A 130 15.92 5.45 12.99
N ALA A 131 16.68 5.50 14.08
CA ALA A 131 16.20 5.87 15.42
C ALA A 131 16.45 7.35 15.76
N GLU A 132 17.21 8.09 14.95
CA GLU A 132 17.52 9.49 15.23
C GLU A 132 16.24 10.33 15.29
N GLY A 133 16.13 11.16 16.33
CA GLY A 133 14.97 12.01 16.57
C GLY A 133 13.71 11.29 17.08
N LYS A 134 13.72 9.95 17.22
CA LYS A 134 12.61 9.17 17.76
C LYS A 134 12.77 8.95 19.26
N GLU A 135 11.64 8.81 19.97
CA GLU A 135 11.65 8.40 21.37
C GLU A 135 12.20 6.98 21.51
N THR A 136 13.03 6.74 22.53
CA THR A 136 13.53 5.40 22.85
C THR A 136 13.25 5.06 24.32
N ARG A 137 13.07 3.77 24.61
CA ARG A 137 12.85 3.27 25.97
C ARG A 137 13.62 1.98 26.20
N LEU A 138 14.12 1.78 27.42
CA LEU A 138 14.63 0.50 27.90
C LEU A 138 13.45 -0.28 28.51
N ILE A 139 13.11 -1.43 27.93
CA ILE A 139 12.03 -2.31 28.37
C ILE A 139 12.64 -3.69 28.58
N ASP A 140 12.55 -4.22 29.80
CA ASP A 140 13.07 -5.55 30.17
C ASP A 140 14.52 -5.79 29.73
N GLY A 141 15.38 -4.77 29.92
CA GLY A 141 16.81 -4.85 29.60
C GLY A 141 17.16 -4.70 28.12
N ARG A 142 16.19 -4.40 27.24
CA ARG A 142 16.44 -4.16 25.80
C ARG A 142 15.94 -2.77 25.40
N HIS A 143 16.68 -2.10 24.53
CA HIS A 143 16.26 -0.80 23.99
C HIS A 143 15.29 -0.95 22.81
N TYR A 144 14.29 -0.08 22.80
CA TYR A 144 13.25 0.03 21.79
C TYR A 144 13.14 1.46 21.29
N VAL A 145 12.59 1.61 20.08
CA VAL A 145 12.27 2.87 19.42
C VAL A 145 10.75 2.96 19.26
N LEU A 146 10.17 4.13 19.54
CA LEU A 146 8.76 4.40 19.28
C LEU A 146 8.55 4.62 17.77
N GLU A 147 7.62 3.86 17.19
CA GLU A 147 7.15 4.05 15.81
C GLU A 147 5.68 4.49 15.81
N SER A 148 5.37 5.46 14.95
CA SER A 148 4.01 6.01 14.80
C SER A 148 3.25 5.34 13.65
N PRO A 149 1.91 5.17 13.77
CA PRO A 149 1.09 4.57 12.73
C PRO A 149 1.15 5.36 11.40
N ILE A 150 0.99 4.66 10.28
CA ILE A 150 0.87 5.27 8.95
C ILE A 150 -0.58 5.13 8.49
N HIS A 151 -1.29 6.25 8.40
CA HIS A 151 -2.63 6.32 7.82
C HIS A 151 -2.56 6.73 6.34
N ALA A 152 -3.55 6.34 5.55
CA ALA A 152 -3.66 6.75 4.15
C ALA A 152 -5.08 7.20 3.80
N ASP A 153 -5.18 8.05 2.77
CA ASP A 153 -6.46 8.43 2.19
C ASP A 153 -7.01 7.27 1.35
N PHE A 154 -6.12 6.64 0.57
CA PHE A 154 -6.48 5.53 -0.31
C PHE A 154 -5.53 4.33 -0.16
N ALA A 155 -6.06 3.13 -0.37
CA ALA A 155 -5.26 1.92 -0.56
C ALA A 155 -5.64 1.25 -1.88
N LEU A 156 -4.66 1.05 -2.77
CA LEU A 156 -4.78 0.24 -3.97
C LEU A 156 -4.21 -1.14 -3.66
N ILE A 157 -5.03 -2.19 -3.72
CA ILE A 157 -4.61 -3.57 -3.40
C ILE A 157 -5.02 -4.54 -4.49
N LYS A 158 -4.34 -5.69 -4.59
CA LYS A 158 -4.69 -6.79 -5.50
C LYS A 158 -5.06 -8.04 -4.73
N ALA A 159 -6.18 -8.67 -5.10
CA ALA A 159 -6.59 -9.96 -4.59
C ALA A 159 -6.92 -10.94 -5.73
N LEU A 160 -7.06 -12.22 -5.40
CA LEU A 160 -7.40 -13.25 -6.39
C LEU A 160 -8.88 -13.15 -6.76
N ARG A 161 -9.75 -13.30 -5.76
CA ARG A 161 -11.20 -13.21 -5.90
C ARG A 161 -11.76 -12.22 -4.88
N GLY A 162 -12.83 -11.55 -5.27
CA GLY A 162 -13.66 -10.77 -4.35
C GLY A 162 -15.14 -10.93 -4.63
N ASP A 163 -15.98 -10.58 -3.67
CA ASP A 163 -17.43 -10.53 -3.86
C ASP A 163 -17.96 -9.07 -3.82
N ARG A 164 -19.26 -8.89 -4.09
CA ARG A 164 -19.88 -7.55 -4.10
C ARG A 164 -19.96 -6.86 -2.73
N TRP A 165 -19.71 -7.57 -1.63
CA TRP A 165 -19.62 -6.97 -0.29
C TRP A 165 -18.20 -6.51 0.04
N GLY A 166 -17.22 -6.93 -0.76
CA GLY A 166 -15.82 -6.59 -0.62
C GLY A 166 -14.98 -7.66 0.09
N ASN A 167 -15.51 -8.86 0.34
CA ASN A 167 -14.70 -9.93 0.93
C ASN A 167 -13.63 -10.37 -0.07
N LEU A 168 -12.39 -10.53 0.38
CA LEU A 168 -11.27 -10.88 -0.49
C LEU A 168 -10.54 -12.14 -0.04
N VAL A 169 -10.11 -12.92 -1.03
CA VAL A 169 -9.14 -14.02 -0.88
C VAL A 169 -7.93 -13.79 -1.78
N TYR A 170 -6.75 -14.22 -1.33
CA TYR A 170 -5.47 -13.95 -1.99
C TYR A 170 -4.81 -15.25 -2.42
N ARG A 171 -3.86 -15.15 -3.36
CA ARG A 171 -3.10 -16.30 -3.85
C ARG A 171 -1.64 -16.23 -3.45
N LYS A 172 -1.22 -17.13 -2.55
CA LYS A 172 0.19 -17.30 -2.14
C LYS A 172 0.80 -15.97 -1.66
N THR A 173 2.02 -15.63 -2.09
CA THR A 173 2.79 -14.46 -1.68
C THR A 173 2.26 -13.13 -2.23
N ALA A 174 1.31 -13.15 -3.18
CA ALA A 174 0.62 -11.95 -3.65
C ALA A 174 -0.28 -11.31 -2.59
N ARG A 175 -0.46 -11.97 -1.42
CA ARG A 175 -1.17 -11.43 -0.25
C ARG A 175 -0.43 -10.26 0.41
N ASN A 176 0.86 -10.45 0.70
CA ASN A 176 1.79 -9.50 1.35
C ASN A 176 1.13 -8.37 2.18
N PHE A 177 1.24 -7.12 1.75
CA PHE A 177 0.77 -5.92 2.45
C PHE A 177 -0.72 -5.63 2.26
N GLY A 178 -1.39 -6.29 1.29
CA GLY A 178 -2.77 -6.00 0.91
C GLY A 178 -3.75 -5.93 2.10
N PRO A 179 -3.83 -6.98 2.95
CA PRO A 179 -4.76 -6.98 4.08
C PRO A 179 -4.53 -5.86 5.10
N ILE A 180 -3.29 -5.55 5.45
CA ILE A 180 -3.00 -4.50 6.43
C ILE A 180 -3.22 -3.09 5.86
N MET A 181 -2.93 -2.89 4.58
CA MET A 181 -3.22 -1.63 3.88
C MET A 181 -4.73 -1.39 3.75
N ALA A 182 -5.51 -2.45 3.51
CA ALA A 182 -6.96 -2.37 3.45
C ALA A 182 -7.58 -1.79 4.73
N MET A 183 -6.99 -2.10 5.88
CA MET A 183 -7.46 -1.65 7.19
C MET A 183 -7.01 -0.22 7.51
N ALA A 184 -5.91 0.25 6.92
CA ALA A 184 -5.22 1.48 7.31
C ALA A 184 -5.58 2.72 6.45
N ALA A 185 -6.41 2.53 5.42
CA ALA A 185 -6.84 3.60 4.54
C ALA A 185 -8.31 3.98 4.73
N ARG A 186 -8.65 5.25 4.46
CA ARG A 186 -10.05 5.73 4.44
C ARG A 186 -10.85 5.05 3.32
N THR A 187 -10.23 4.86 2.15
CA THR A 187 -10.85 4.22 0.99
C THR A 187 -9.95 3.15 0.38
N THR A 188 -10.33 1.90 0.54
CA THR A 188 -9.66 0.75 -0.07
C THR A 188 -10.32 0.35 -1.39
N ILE A 189 -9.50 0.26 -2.43
CA ILE A 189 -9.84 -0.10 -3.80
C ILE A 189 -9.13 -1.41 -4.13
N ALA A 190 -9.90 -2.48 -4.25
CA ALA A 190 -9.41 -3.82 -4.52
C ALA A 190 -9.55 -4.17 -6.00
N GLN A 191 -8.41 -4.31 -6.68
CA GLN A 191 -8.33 -4.97 -7.98
C GLN A 191 -8.41 -6.48 -7.76
N VAL A 192 -9.34 -7.15 -8.45
CA VAL A 192 -9.50 -8.62 -8.37
C VAL A 192 -9.43 -9.26 -9.75
N GLN A 193 -8.91 -10.48 -9.85
CA GLN A 193 -8.95 -11.22 -11.11
C GLN A 193 -10.37 -11.69 -11.43
N GLN A 194 -11.15 -12.02 -10.39
CA GLN A 194 -12.52 -12.48 -10.54
C GLN A 194 -13.41 -11.91 -9.44
N VAL A 195 -14.56 -11.37 -9.85
CA VAL A 195 -15.67 -11.09 -8.94
C VAL A 195 -16.57 -12.32 -8.92
N VAL A 196 -16.93 -12.82 -7.74
CA VAL A 196 -17.76 -14.02 -7.57
C VAL A 196 -19.09 -13.71 -6.88
N ALA A 197 -20.06 -14.61 -7.01
CA ALA A 197 -21.34 -14.44 -6.34
C ALA A 197 -21.18 -14.51 -4.82
N LEU A 198 -22.08 -13.85 -4.09
CA LEU A 198 -22.11 -13.98 -2.63
C LEU A 198 -22.34 -15.43 -2.22
N GLY A 199 -21.60 -15.87 -1.20
CA GLY A 199 -21.63 -17.24 -0.70
C GLY A 199 -20.68 -18.20 -1.43
N GLU A 200 -20.06 -17.81 -2.55
CA GLU A 200 -19.05 -18.64 -3.21
C GLU A 200 -17.69 -18.62 -2.50
N LEU A 201 -17.40 -17.58 -1.72
CA LEU A 201 -16.21 -17.52 -0.89
C LEU A 201 -16.52 -18.23 0.43
N ASP A 202 -15.75 -19.28 0.73
CA ASP A 202 -15.77 -19.93 2.04
C ASP A 202 -15.45 -18.89 3.12
N PRO A 203 -16.34 -18.66 4.11
CA PRO A 203 -16.10 -17.72 5.20
C PRO A 203 -14.76 -17.92 5.92
N GLU A 204 -14.30 -19.15 6.08
CA GLU A 204 -13.03 -19.47 6.76
C GLU A 204 -11.80 -19.18 5.89
N ALA A 205 -11.99 -18.99 4.58
CA ALA A 205 -10.92 -18.62 3.66
C ALA A 205 -10.83 -17.10 3.43
N ILE A 206 -11.82 -16.32 3.88
CA ILE A 206 -11.82 -14.86 3.73
C ILE A 206 -10.67 -14.26 4.56
N VAL A 207 -9.75 -13.59 3.86
CA VAL A 207 -8.58 -12.98 4.51
C VAL A 207 -8.85 -11.51 4.84
N THR A 208 -9.48 -10.78 3.93
CA THR A 208 -9.89 -9.40 4.17
C THR A 208 -11.40 -9.35 4.17
N PRO A 209 -12.02 -9.18 5.35
CA PRO A 209 -13.46 -8.98 5.46
C PRO A 209 -13.88 -7.71 4.72
N GLY A 210 -15.05 -7.76 4.07
CA GLY A 210 -15.51 -6.68 3.20
C GLY A 210 -15.73 -5.33 3.88
N ILE A 211 -15.76 -5.26 5.22
CA ILE A 211 -15.81 -4.00 5.95
C ILE A 211 -14.61 -3.08 5.65
N PHE A 212 -13.45 -3.65 5.33
CA PHE A 212 -12.22 -2.90 5.02
C PHE A 212 -12.08 -2.54 3.54
N VAL A 213 -13.08 -2.85 2.71
CA VAL A 213 -13.04 -2.64 1.26
C VAL A 213 -14.22 -1.78 0.84
N GLN A 214 -13.94 -0.67 0.16
CA GLN A 214 -14.94 0.28 -0.31
C GLN A 214 -15.28 0.08 -1.79
N ARG A 215 -14.31 -0.39 -2.59
CA ARG A 215 -14.47 -0.60 -4.04
C ARG A 215 -13.83 -1.92 -4.46
N VAL A 216 -14.56 -2.71 -5.25
CA VAL A 216 -14.04 -3.91 -5.91
C VAL A 216 -14.12 -3.70 -7.41
N VAL A 217 -13.01 -3.86 -8.12
CA VAL A 217 -12.97 -3.72 -9.57
C VAL A 217 -12.24 -4.91 -10.18
N ARG A 218 -12.82 -5.47 -11.24
CA ARG A 218 -12.23 -6.61 -11.94
C ARG A 218 -11.16 -6.13 -12.91
N GLU A 219 -9.99 -6.76 -12.87
CA GLU A 219 -8.97 -6.63 -13.91
C GLU A 219 -9.49 -7.29 -15.20
N ALA A 220 -9.48 -6.56 -16.31
CA ALA A 220 -9.80 -7.14 -17.62
C ALA A 220 -8.76 -8.24 -17.94
N ALA A 221 -9.23 -9.34 -18.54
CA ALA A 221 -8.38 -10.48 -18.90
C ALA A 221 -7.45 -10.17 -20.07
#